data_AF-S9UEA1-F1
#
_entry.id   AF-S9UEA1-F1
#
_cell.length_a   1.000
_cell.length_b   1.000
_cell.length_c   1.000
_cell.angle_alpha   90.00
_cell.angle_beta   90.00
_cell.angle_gamma   90.00
#
_symmetry.space_group_name_H-M   'P 1'
#
loop_
_entity.id
_entity.type
_entity.pdbx_description
1 polymer ?
#
loop_
_entity_poly.entity_id
_entity_poly.type
_entity_poly.pdbx_seq_one_letter_code
_entity_poly.pdbx_strand_id
1 'polypeptide(L)'
;MQAPLIASFATCTARANRAAPSIMQAVGARVLETVDTFDPTSIAKTCDAYVVANIMSEDVFGALAECACKAPAGFRADEIHSLLNCLSTFDLFDGELFPLLASRLVFLHKSEEYVNARDAAGVLASFAALQENNDELAYVCTKICATQPMTAEGYILVLWSCVTLNIRNEAQTKLLGDVRSQPSLLQLPAEASSEAAGPYLGGRGACRAGGEARLPVRGVRH
;
A
#
# COMPACT_ATOMS: atom_id res chain seq x y z
N MET A 1 -28.05 -5.39 -8.41
CA MET A 1 -27.01 -4.74 -9.22
C MET A 1 -25.94 -5.78 -9.43
N GLN A 2 -25.37 -5.91 -10.63
CA GLN A 2 -24.30 -6.90 -10.89
C GLN A 2 -22.97 -6.41 -10.27
N ALA A 3 -22.09 -7.33 -9.89
CA ALA A 3 -20.80 -7.02 -9.25
C ALA A 3 -19.99 -5.94 -9.97
N PRO A 4 -19.81 -5.97 -11.32
CA PRO A 4 -19.03 -4.94 -12.01
C PRO A 4 -19.63 -3.53 -11.91
N LEU A 5 -20.96 -3.43 -11.84
CA LEU A 5 -21.66 -2.16 -11.70
C LEU A 5 -21.54 -1.61 -10.28
N ILE A 6 -21.60 -2.48 -9.26
CA ILE A 6 -21.39 -2.09 -7.85
C ILE A 6 -19.98 -1.54 -7.68
N ALA A 7 -18.97 -2.29 -8.16
CA ALA A 7 -17.58 -1.89 -8.10
C ALA A 7 -17.34 -0.56 -8.83
N SER A 8 -17.88 -0.41 -10.05
CA SER A 8 -17.76 0.83 -10.81
C SER A 8 -18.45 2.02 -10.14
N PHE A 9 -19.63 1.81 -9.55
CA PHE A 9 -20.32 2.85 -8.80
C PHE A 9 -19.50 3.30 -7.59
N ALA A 10 -18.96 2.36 -6.81
CA ALA A 10 -18.10 2.64 -5.66
C ALA A 10 -16.86 3.44 -6.06
N THR A 11 -16.17 3.02 -7.12
CA THR A 11 -14.99 3.73 -7.63
C THR A 11 -15.34 5.15 -8.10
N CYS A 12 -16.47 5.32 -8.81
CA CYS A 12 -16.91 6.64 -9.27
C CYS A 12 -17.24 7.58 -8.10
N THR A 13 -17.96 7.11 -7.08
CA THR A 13 -18.28 7.94 -5.91
C THR A 13 -17.02 8.30 -5.11
N ALA A 14 -16.11 7.34 -4.91
CA ALA A 14 -14.83 7.57 -4.24
C ALA A 14 -13.98 8.62 -4.98
N ARG A 15 -13.75 8.44 -6.28
CA ARG A 15 -12.94 9.37 -7.09
C ARG A 15 -13.59 10.73 -7.29
N ALA A 16 -14.91 10.81 -7.25
CA ALA A 16 -15.64 12.09 -7.27
C ALA A 16 -15.61 12.83 -5.92
N ASN A 17 -14.94 12.27 -4.89
CA ASN A 17 -14.98 12.75 -3.52
C ASN A 17 -16.43 12.85 -2.97
N ARG A 18 -17.25 11.86 -3.32
CA ARG A 18 -18.67 11.74 -2.94
C ARG A 18 -18.96 10.43 -2.20
N ALA A 19 -17.94 9.71 -1.75
CA ALA A 19 -18.08 8.50 -0.95
C ALA A 19 -18.42 8.83 0.51
N ALA A 20 -19.60 9.39 0.75
CA ALA A 20 -20.09 9.59 2.11
C ALA A 20 -20.23 8.21 2.82
N PRO A 21 -20.00 8.12 4.14
CA PRO A 21 -20.07 6.85 4.86
C PRO A 21 -21.36 6.07 4.68
N SER A 22 -22.50 6.76 4.62
CA SER A 22 -23.81 6.13 4.36
C SER A 22 -23.93 5.54 2.95
N ILE A 23 -23.32 6.18 1.95
CA ILE A 23 -23.29 5.66 0.57
C ILE A 23 -22.42 4.41 0.53
N MET A 24 -21.23 4.45 1.15
CA MET A 24 -20.33 3.31 1.17
C MET A 24 -20.90 2.15 2.00
N GLN A 25 -21.64 2.42 3.07
CA GLN A 25 -22.38 1.40 3.81
C GLN A 25 -23.43 0.71 2.94
N ALA A 26 -24.19 1.47 2.14
CA ALA A 26 -25.17 0.90 1.21
C ALA A 26 -24.51 0.09 0.08
N VAL A 27 -23.35 0.55 -0.42
CA VAL A 27 -22.51 -0.23 -1.35
C VAL A 27 -22.07 -1.53 -0.68
N GLY A 28 -21.55 -1.47 0.54
CA GLY A 28 -21.09 -2.63 1.31
C GLY A 28 -22.18 -3.67 1.52
N ALA A 29 -23.38 -3.24 1.93
CA ALA A 29 -24.53 -4.15 2.03
C ALA A 29 -24.80 -4.85 0.70
N ARG A 30 -24.69 -4.14 -0.43
CA ARG A 30 -24.92 -4.74 -1.74
C ARG A 30 -23.78 -5.65 -2.20
N VAL A 31 -22.55 -5.35 -1.82
CA VAL A 31 -21.39 -6.25 -2.00
C VAL A 31 -21.67 -7.55 -1.26
N LEU A 32 -22.00 -7.51 0.04
CA LEU A 32 -22.26 -8.70 0.85
C LEU A 32 -23.37 -9.59 0.27
N GLU A 33 -24.45 -8.99 -0.23
CA GLU A 33 -25.55 -9.73 -0.87
C GLU A 33 -25.18 -10.42 -2.20
N THR A 34 -24.11 -9.98 -2.86
CA THR A 34 -23.77 -10.43 -4.23
C THR A 34 -22.32 -10.86 -4.38
N VAL A 35 -21.59 -11.06 -3.28
CA VAL A 35 -20.14 -11.25 -3.26
C VAL A 35 -19.70 -12.46 -4.09
N ASP A 36 -20.49 -13.54 -4.10
CA ASP A 36 -20.20 -14.73 -4.89
C ASP A 36 -20.22 -14.51 -6.42
N THR A 37 -20.68 -13.33 -6.87
CA THR A 37 -20.68 -12.93 -8.29
C THR A 37 -19.49 -12.04 -8.67
N PHE A 38 -18.62 -11.72 -7.72
CA PHE A 38 -17.47 -10.85 -7.95
C PHE A 38 -16.34 -11.63 -8.64
N ASP A 39 -15.83 -11.04 -9.73
CA ASP A 39 -14.58 -11.46 -10.36
C ASP A 39 -13.39 -10.68 -9.76
N PRO A 40 -12.14 -11.11 -10.01
CA PRO A 40 -10.94 -10.44 -9.50
C PRO A 40 -10.91 -8.92 -9.75
N THR A 41 -11.34 -8.49 -10.94
CA THR A 41 -11.41 -7.06 -11.30
C THR A 41 -12.42 -6.30 -10.44
N SER A 42 -13.61 -6.87 -10.18
CA SER A 42 -14.63 -6.26 -9.33
C SER A 42 -14.20 -6.21 -7.86
N ILE A 43 -13.50 -7.25 -7.37
CA ILE A 43 -12.89 -7.27 -6.04
C ILE A 43 -11.89 -6.13 -5.92
N ALA A 44 -10.91 -6.07 -6.82
CA ALA A 44 -9.84 -5.06 -6.80
C ALA A 44 -10.40 -3.63 -6.86
N LYS A 45 -11.36 -3.35 -7.74
CA LYS A 45 -11.99 -2.03 -7.86
C LYS A 45 -12.77 -1.62 -6.61
N THR A 46 -13.42 -2.59 -5.97
CA THR A 46 -14.15 -2.33 -4.72
C THR A 46 -13.17 -1.99 -3.61
N CYS A 47 -12.11 -2.78 -3.44
CA CYS A 47 -11.02 -2.50 -2.51
C CYS A 47 -10.41 -1.10 -2.73
N ASP A 48 -10.02 -0.76 -3.97
CA ASP A 48 -9.50 0.58 -4.32
C ASP A 48 -10.48 1.70 -3.93
N ALA A 49 -11.78 1.52 -4.18
CA ALA A 49 -12.79 2.51 -3.82
C ALA A 49 -12.86 2.78 -2.31
N TYR A 50 -12.77 1.74 -1.48
CA TYR A 50 -12.79 1.89 -0.02
C TYR A 50 -11.51 2.55 0.52
N VAL A 51 -10.35 2.18 -0.05
CA VAL A 51 -9.06 2.84 0.26
C VAL A 51 -9.11 4.32 -0.10
N VAL A 52 -9.53 4.67 -1.32
CA VAL A 52 -9.65 6.06 -1.77
C VAL A 52 -10.65 6.86 -0.93
N ALA A 53 -11.75 6.23 -0.51
CA ALA A 53 -12.71 6.83 0.40
C ALA A 53 -12.22 6.94 1.85
N ASN A 54 -11.13 6.24 2.20
CA ASN A 54 -10.63 6.05 3.56
C ASN A 54 -11.73 5.56 4.53
N ILE A 55 -12.46 4.53 4.11
CA ILE A 55 -13.54 3.92 4.89
C ILE A 55 -13.21 2.45 5.13
N MET A 56 -13.17 2.07 6.41
CA MET A 56 -12.95 0.69 6.82
C MET A 56 -14.29 -0.05 6.93
N SER A 57 -14.34 -1.26 6.38
CA SER A 57 -15.51 -2.14 6.48
C SER A 57 -15.05 -3.60 6.54
N GLU A 58 -14.75 -4.08 7.74
CA GLU A 58 -14.22 -5.43 7.99
C GLU A 58 -15.08 -6.53 7.33
N ASP A 59 -16.41 -6.46 7.45
CA ASP A 59 -17.32 -7.46 6.84
C ASP A 59 -17.16 -7.53 5.32
N VAL A 60 -17.02 -6.38 4.66
CA VAL A 60 -16.87 -6.30 3.20
C VAL A 60 -15.50 -6.86 2.80
N PHE A 61 -14.44 -6.49 3.52
CA PHE A 61 -13.09 -6.96 3.22
C PHE A 61 -12.94 -8.45 3.48
N GLY A 62 -13.50 -8.98 4.57
CA GLY A 62 -13.54 -10.41 4.86
C GLY A 62 -14.28 -11.20 3.79
N ALA A 63 -15.46 -10.73 3.36
CA ALA A 63 -16.23 -11.39 2.31
C ALA A 63 -15.50 -11.38 0.95
N LEU A 64 -14.85 -10.25 0.60
CA LEU A 64 -14.05 -10.15 -0.63
C LEU A 64 -12.79 -11.03 -0.56
N ALA A 65 -12.13 -11.12 0.60
CA ALA A 65 -11.00 -12.01 0.82
C ALA A 65 -11.39 -13.48 0.66
N GLU A 66 -12.50 -13.91 1.29
CA GLU A 66 -13.02 -15.28 1.14
C GLU A 66 -13.37 -15.58 -0.33
N CYS A 67 -13.99 -14.63 -1.03
CA CYS A 67 -14.29 -14.75 -2.45
C CYS A 67 -13.01 -14.90 -3.30
N ALA A 68 -11.98 -14.11 -3.00
CA ALA A 68 -10.69 -14.18 -3.69
C ALA A 68 -10.00 -15.55 -3.49
N CYS A 69 -10.08 -16.14 -2.29
CA CYS A 69 -9.54 -17.48 -2.01
C CYS A 69 -10.17 -18.59 -2.87
N LYS A 70 -11.43 -18.42 -3.32
CA LYS A 70 -12.11 -19.41 -4.18
C LYS A 70 -11.58 -19.43 -5.61
N ALA A 71 -10.98 -18.34 -6.10
CA ALA A 71 -10.51 -18.22 -7.49
C ALA A 71 -9.20 -17.42 -7.65
N PRO A 72 -8.11 -17.78 -6.95
CA PRO A 72 -6.85 -17.03 -6.96
C PRO A 72 -6.16 -17.02 -8.32
N ALA A 73 -6.39 -18.04 -9.14
CA ALA A 73 -5.83 -18.15 -10.49
C ALA A 73 -6.34 -17.08 -11.46
N GLY A 74 -7.48 -16.44 -11.17
CA GLY A 74 -8.04 -15.38 -12.02
C GLY A 74 -7.36 -14.02 -11.84
N PHE A 75 -6.58 -13.84 -10.77
CA PHE A 75 -6.00 -12.54 -10.43
C PHE A 75 -4.79 -12.20 -11.28
N ARG A 76 -4.74 -10.94 -11.73
CA ARG A 76 -3.58 -10.25 -12.32
C ARG A 76 -2.80 -9.48 -11.26
N ALA A 77 -1.57 -9.07 -11.58
CA ALA A 77 -0.66 -8.41 -10.63
C ALA A 77 -1.23 -7.12 -10.00
N ASP A 78 -1.88 -6.27 -10.79
CA ASP A 78 -2.54 -5.03 -10.34
C ASP A 78 -3.74 -5.29 -9.44
N GLU A 79 -4.47 -6.38 -9.67
CA GLU A 79 -5.60 -6.79 -8.84
C GLU A 79 -5.13 -7.38 -7.51
N ILE A 80 -4.05 -8.18 -7.53
CA ILE A 80 -3.37 -8.66 -6.32
C ILE A 80 -2.91 -7.49 -5.47
N HIS A 81 -2.21 -6.54 -6.10
CA HIS A 81 -1.76 -5.31 -5.44
C HIS A 81 -2.94 -4.57 -4.80
N SER A 82 -4.03 -4.33 -5.54
CA SER A 82 -5.18 -3.57 -5.03
C SER A 82 -5.82 -4.22 -3.80
N LEU A 83 -5.98 -5.56 -3.81
CA LEU A 83 -6.57 -6.28 -2.68
C LEU A 83 -5.63 -6.28 -1.45
N LEU A 84 -4.35 -6.59 -1.63
CA LEU A 84 -3.38 -6.61 -0.53
C LEU A 84 -3.13 -5.21 0.04
N ASN A 85 -3.08 -4.18 -0.81
CA ASN A 85 -2.95 -2.79 -0.37
C ASN A 85 -4.17 -2.37 0.45
N CYS A 86 -5.38 -2.78 0.04
CA CYS A 86 -6.59 -2.50 0.82
C CYS A 86 -6.54 -3.11 2.21
N LEU A 87 -6.21 -4.40 2.32
CA LEU A 87 -6.14 -5.09 3.61
C LEU A 87 -5.05 -4.47 4.50
N SER A 88 -3.84 -4.29 3.97
CA SER A 88 -2.72 -3.73 4.73
C SER A 88 -2.90 -2.25 5.11
N THR A 89 -3.60 -1.44 4.30
CA THR A 89 -3.92 -0.04 4.64
C THR A 89 -4.78 0.07 5.91
N PHE A 90 -5.61 -0.93 6.17
CA PHE A 90 -6.48 -1.00 7.35
C PHE A 90 -5.95 -1.96 8.42
N ASP A 91 -4.65 -2.29 8.38
CA ASP A 91 -3.99 -3.22 9.31
C ASP A 91 -4.65 -4.62 9.40
N LEU A 92 -5.27 -5.07 8.29
CA LEU A 92 -5.89 -6.38 8.18
C LEU A 92 -4.95 -7.38 7.52
N PHE A 93 -4.83 -8.55 8.15
CA PHE A 93 -4.06 -9.67 7.64
C PHE A 93 -4.93 -10.92 7.57
N ASP A 94 -4.94 -11.56 6.41
CA ASP A 94 -5.57 -12.86 6.22
C ASP A 94 -4.48 -13.91 5.92
N GLY A 95 -4.32 -14.86 6.85
CA GLY A 95 -3.24 -15.83 6.83
C GLY A 95 -3.33 -16.88 5.72
N GLU A 96 -4.48 -17.01 5.05
CA GLU A 96 -4.64 -17.89 3.89
C GLU A 96 -4.46 -17.10 2.60
N LEU A 97 -5.12 -15.95 2.47
CA LEU A 97 -5.12 -15.13 1.27
C LEU A 97 -3.75 -14.55 0.93
N PHE A 98 -3.00 -14.05 1.92
CA PHE A 98 -1.70 -13.42 1.66
C PHE A 98 -0.70 -14.40 1.02
N PRO A 99 -0.42 -15.58 1.62
CA PRO A 99 0.43 -16.59 0.99
C PRO A 99 -0.10 -17.06 -0.37
N LEU A 100 -1.42 -17.17 -0.52
CA LEU A 100 -2.06 -17.60 -1.76
C LEU A 100 -1.80 -16.61 -2.91
N LEU A 101 -2.01 -15.32 -2.67
CA LEU A 101 -1.77 -14.26 -3.66
C LEU A 101 -0.28 -14.00 -3.91
N ALA A 102 0.56 -14.15 -2.89
CA ALA A 102 2.02 -14.15 -3.08
C ALA A 102 2.45 -15.26 -4.05
N SER A 103 1.96 -16.49 -3.83
CA SER A 103 2.22 -17.63 -4.70
C SER A 103 1.71 -17.37 -6.12
N ARG A 104 0.55 -16.73 -6.26
CA ARG A 104 0.01 -16.33 -7.57
C ARG A 104 0.91 -15.31 -8.28
N LEU A 105 1.39 -14.27 -7.60
CA LEU A 105 2.29 -13.28 -8.21
C LEU A 105 3.62 -13.91 -8.65
N VAL A 106 4.19 -14.77 -7.80
CA VAL A 106 5.41 -15.52 -8.13
C VAL A 106 5.18 -16.41 -9.35
N PHE A 107 4.03 -17.08 -9.43
CA PHE A 107 3.64 -17.87 -10.59
C PHE A 107 3.55 -17.02 -11.86
N LEU A 108 2.85 -15.88 -11.82
CA LEU A 108 2.74 -14.95 -12.95
C LEU A 108 4.13 -14.58 -13.49
N HIS A 109 5.06 -14.23 -12.61
CA HIS A 109 6.42 -13.90 -12.99
C HIS A 109 7.17 -15.09 -13.63
N LYS A 110 7.05 -16.30 -13.06
CA LYS A 110 7.70 -17.52 -13.56
C LYS A 110 7.13 -17.99 -14.91
N SER A 111 5.85 -17.72 -15.16
CA SER A 111 5.17 -17.99 -16.42
C SER A 111 5.46 -16.96 -17.51
N GLU A 112 6.41 -16.05 -17.28
CA GLU A 112 6.76 -14.93 -18.16
C GLU A 112 5.56 -14.01 -18.46
N GLU A 113 4.52 -14.02 -17.61
CA GLU A 113 3.47 -13.02 -17.67
C GLU A 113 4.01 -11.67 -17.22
N TYR A 114 3.54 -10.60 -17.87
CA TYR A 114 4.01 -9.26 -17.58
C TYR A 114 3.50 -8.80 -16.21
N VAL A 115 4.43 -8.63 -15.27
CA VAL A 115 4.21 -8.01 -13.96
C VAL A 115 4.86 -6.64 -13.97
N ASN A 116 4.06 -5.60 -13.74
CA ASN A 116 4.54 -4.23 -13.65
C ASN A 116 5.31 -4.02 -12.33
N ALA A 117 6.45 -3.34 -12.38
CA ALA A 117 7.22 -3.01 -11.19
C ALA A 117 6.47 -2.17 -10.14
N ARG A 118 5.51 -1.32 -10.55
CA ARG A 118 4.62 -0.62 -9.62
C ARG A 118 3.84 -1.61 -8.75
N ASP A 119 3.25 -2.62 -9.36
CA ASP A 119 2.43 -3.60 -8.66
C ASP A 119 3.29 -4.52 -7.80
N ALA A 120 4.46 -4.93 -8.30
CA ALA A 120 5.43 -5.69 -7.51
C ALA A 120 5.90 -4.92 -6.26
N ALA A 121 6.19 -3.62 -6.40
CA ALA A 121 6.57 -2.76 -5.28
C ALA A 121 5.41 -2.60 -4.27
N GLY A 122 4.19 -2.39 -4.75
CA GLY A 122 3.01 -2.25 -3.91
C GLY A 122 2.62 -3.54 -3.17
N VAL A 123 2.74 -4.70 -3.83
CA VAL A 123 2.57 -6.00 -3.17
C VAL A 123 3.61 -6.18 -2.07
N LEU A 124 4.90 -5.91 -2.36
CA LEU A 124 5.95 -6.02 -1.35
C LEU A 124 5.71 -5.06 -0.17
N ALA A 125 5.24 -3.84 -0.45
CA ALA A 125 4.88 -2.87 0.57
C ALA A 125 3.71 -3.31 1.43
N SER A 126 2.73 -4.01 0.86
CA SER A 126 1.59 -4.56 1.61
C SER A 126 2.05 -5.61 2.64
N PHE A 127 3.01 -6.46 2.27
CA PHE A 127 3.64 -7.42 3.19
C PHE A 127 4.48 -6.71 4.26
N ALA A 128 5.25 -5.70 3.85
CA ALA A 128 6.07 -4.91 4.77
C ALA A 128 5.24 -4.15 5.82
N ALA A 129 4.09 -3.59 5.43
CA ALA A 129 3.18 -2.88 6.33
C ALA A 129 2.70 -3.76 7.48
N LEU A 130 2.45 -5.05 7.21
CA LEU A 130 2.02 -6.03 8.19
C LEU A 130 3.19 -6.77 8.84
N GLN A 131 4.44 -6.46 8.46
CA GLN A 131 5.66 -7.14 8.90
C GLN A 131 5.68 -8.65 8.61
N GLU A 132 5.01 -9.05 7.53
CA GLU A 132 4.91 -10.44 7.11
C GLU A 132 6.00 -10.78 6.10
N ASN A 133 6.81 -11.79 6.42
CA ASN A 133 7.94 -12.19 5.60
C ASN A 133 7.55 -13.29 4.60
N ASN A 134 7.85 -13.07 3.33
CA ASN A 134 7.80 -14.08 2.28
C ASN A 134 9.04 -13.93 1.40
N ASP A 135 10.05 -14.76 1.64
CA ASP A 135 11.38 -14.62 1.02
C ASP A 135 11.33 -14.75 -0.51
N GLU A 136 10.52 -15.66 -1.03
CA GLU A 136 10.39 -15.88 -2.47
C GLU A 136 9.70 -14.68 -3.14
N LEU A 137 8.61 -14.19 -2.55
CA LEU A 137 7.92 -12.98 -3.02
C LEU A 137 8.87 -11.77 -2.97
N ALA A 138 9.59 -11.59 -1.86
CA ALA A 138 10.55 -10.51 -1.69
C ALA A 138 11.63 -10.54 -2.78
N TYR A 139 12.20 -11.70 -3.07
CA TYR A 139 13.16 -11.87 -4.15
C TYR A 139 12.55 -11.52 -5.52
N VAL A 140 11.36 -12.04 -5.83
CA VAL A 140 10.69 -11.78 -7.12
C VAL A 140 10.37 -10.30 -7.29
N CYS A 141 9.74 -9.66 -6.30
CA CYS A 141 9.37 -8.25 -6.38
C CYS A 141 10.59 -7.35 -6.52
N THR A 142 11.63 -7.54 -5.71
CA THR A 142 12.85 -6.74 -5.79
C THR A 142 13.56 -6.90 -7.13
N LYS A 143 13.59 -8.11 -7.70
CA LYS A 143 14.15 -8.38 -9.03
C LYS A 143 13.38 -7.66 -10.13
N ILE A 144 12.05 -7.73 -10.12
CA ILE A 144 11.18 -7.00 -11.07
C ILE A 144 11.47 -5.50 -10.98
N CYS A 145 11.44 -4.93 -9.77
CA CYS A 145 11.70 -3.51 -9.54
C CYS A 145 13.10 -3.08 -10.01
N ALA A 146 14.12 -3.92 -9.84
CA ALA A 146 15.48 -3.62 -10.26
C ALA A 146 15.71 -3.71 -11.79
N THR A 147 14.74 -4.20 -12.56
CA THR A 147 14.87 -4.42 -14.01
C THR A 147 13.97 -3.54 -14.86
N GLN A 148 12.93 -2.95 -14.27
CA GLN A 148 11.99 -2.09 -14.97
C GLN A 148 12.08 -0.66 -14.45
N PRO A 149 11.76 0.36 -15.28
CA PRO A 149 11.67 1.73 -14.82
C PRO A 149 10.50 1.89 -13.83
N MET A 150 10.69 2.72 -12.81
CA MET A 150 9.68 3.01 -11.79
C MET A 150 9.54 4.50 -11.54
N THR A 151 8.41 4.89 -10.95
CA THR A 151 8.20 6.23 -10.39
C THR A 151 8.98 6.39 -9.08
N ALA A 152 9.14 7.64 -8.62
CA ALA A 152 9.70 7.94 -7.31
C ALA A 152 9.00 7.18 -6.18
N GLU A 153 7.66 7.17 -6.21
CA GLU A 153 6.82 6.41 -5.28
C GLU A 153 7.18 4.92 -5.29
N GLY A 154 7.37 4.31 -6.46
CA GLY A 154 7.77 2.90 -6.57
C GLY A 154 9.12 2.61 -5.90
N TYR A 155 10.12 3.49 -6.11
CA TYR A 155 11.42 3.39 -5.43
C TYR A 155 11.30 3.53 -3.91
N ILE A 156 10.49 4.47 -3.44
CA ILE A 156 10.28 4.68 -2.00
C ILE A 156 9.64 3.43 -1.39
N LEU A 157 8.57 2.90 -2.00
CA LEU A 157 7.87 1.72 -1.51
C LEU A 157 8.79 0.51 -1.43
N VAL A 158 9.51 0.17 -2.51
CA VAL A 158 10.37 -1.02 -2.53
C VAL A 158 11.54 -0.89 -1.53
N LEU A 159 12.17 0.29 -1.43
CA LEU A 159 13.30 0.49 -0.51
C LEU A 159 12.85 0.48 0.95
N TRP A 160 11.73 1.14 1.27
CA TRP A 160 11.13 1.09 2.60
C TRP A 160 10.76 -0.35 2.97
N SER A 161 10.18 -1.11 2.05
CA SER A 161 9.82 -2.52 2.28
C SER A 161 11.05 -3.37 2.56
N CYS A 162 12.13 -3.18 1.78
CA CYS A 162 13.40 -3.87 1.99
C CYS A 162 14.00 -3.59 3.38
N VAL A 163 13.94 -2.35 3.86
CA VAL A 163 14.42 -2.00 5.20
C VAL A 163 13.55 -2.65 6.27
N THR A 164 12.22 -2.56 6.13
CA THR A 164 11.24 -3.06 7.11
C THR A 164 11.32 -4.57 7.27
N LEU A 165 11.43 -5.30 6.16
CA LEU A 165 11.55 -6.77 6.15
C LEU A 165 13.02 -7.26 6.24
N ASN A 166 13.98 -6.34 6.43
CA ASN A 166 15.42 -6.64 6.46
C ASN A 166 15.92 -7.46 5.24
N ILE A 167 15.37 -7.18 4.06
CA ILE A 167 15.76 -7.81 2.79
C ILE A 167 17.09 -7.24 2.33
N ARG A 168 18.08 -8.14 2.11
CA ARG A 168 19.42 -7.80 1.63
C ARG A 168 19.79 -8.72 0.47
N ASN A 169 19.53 -8.27 -0.75
CA ASN A 169 19.85 -9.02 -1.96
C ASN A 169 20.51 -8.11 -3.02
N GLU A 170 21.02 -8.71 -4.09
CA GLU A 170 21.71 -7.99 -5.16
C GLU A 170 20.79 -6.95 -5.83
N ALA A 171 19.52 -7.28 -6.03
CA ALA A 171 18.53 -6.38 -6.62
C ALA A 171 18.31 -5.13 -5.77
N GLN A 172 18.22 -5.28 -4.45
CA GLN A 172 18.13 -4.18 -3.48
C GLN A 172 19.39 -3.30 -3.50
N THR A 173 20.57 -3.91 -3.62
CA THR A 173 21.83 -3.16 -3.72
C THR A 173 21.89 -2.34 -5.02
N LYS A 174 21.42 -2.93 -6.13
CA LYS A 174 21.30 -2.22 -7.41
C LYS A 174 20.33 -1.04 -7.32
N LEU A 175 19.13 -1.24 -6.78
CA LEU A 175 18.13 -0.17 -6.58
C LEU A 175 18.71 1.00 -5.77
N LEU A 176 19.45 0.72 -4.69
CA LEU A 176 20.15 1.75 -3.94
C LEU A 176 21.25 2.45 -4.74
N GLY A 177 21.98 1.71 -5.58
CA GLY A 177 22.99 2.26 -6.48
C GLY A 177 22.38 3.22 -7.50
N ASP A 178 21.24 2.86 -8.10
CA ASP A 178 20.52 3.68 -9.07
C ASP A 178 20.05 5.00 -8.43
N VAL A 179 19.42 4.93 -7.26
CA VAL A 179 18.96 6.11 -6.50
C VAL A 179 20.12 7.01 -6.06
N ARG A 180 21.26 6.44 -5.65
CA ARG A 180 22.46 7.21 -5.28
C ARG A 180 23.08 7.91 -6.49
N SER A 181 23.07 7.25 -7.65
CA SER A 181 23.63 7.79 -8.89
C SER A 181 22.73 8.87 -9.49
N GLN A 182 21.42 8.77 -9.27
CA GLN A 182 20.43 9.73 -9.75
C GLN A 182 19.42 10.08 -8.65
N PRO A 183 19.78 10.98 -7.71
CA PRO A 183 18.89 11.37 -6.60
C PRO A 183 17.55 11.96 -7.07
N SER A 184 17.50 12.50 -8.30
CA SER A 184 16.27 12.98 -8.93
C SER A 184 15.19 11.90 -9.10
N LEU A 185 15.56 10.61 -9.08
CA LEU A 185 14.61 9.50 -9.14
C LEU A 185 13.62 9.50 -7.97
N LEU A 186 14.02 10.02 -6.80
CA LEU A 186 13.12 10.09 -5.65
C LEU A 186 12.24 11.34 -5.63
N GLN A 187 12.44 12.29 -6.55
CA GLN A 187 11.72 13.58 -6.58
C GLN A 187 11.59 14.23 -5.19
N LEU A 188 12.62 14.07 -4.35
CA LEU A 188 12.61 14.67 -3.02
C LEU A 188 12.51 16.18 -3.22
N PRO A 189 11.55 16.87 -2.56
CA PRO A 189 11.57 18.33 -2.54
C PRO A 189 12.96 18.74 -2.08
N ALA A 190 13.56 19.75 -2.73
CA ALA A 190 14.85 20.26 -2.31
C ALA A 190 14.75 20.51 -0.82
N GLU A 191 15.49 19.71 -0.03
CA GLU A 191 15.74 20.02 1.37
C GLU A 191 16.16 21.48 1.35
N ALA A 192 15.34 22.36 1.93
CA ALA A 192 15.77 23.73 2.16
C ALA A 192 17.01 23.58 3.02
N SER A 193 18.17 23.68 2.38
CA SER A 193 19.45 23.50 3.02
C SER A 193 19.41 24.37 4.25
N SER A 194 19.63 23.79 5.42
CA SER A 194 19.77 24.51 6.68
C SER A 194 21.01 25.43 6.71
N GLU A 195 21.50 25.82 5.54
CA GLU A 195 22.52 26.83 5.28
C GLU A 195 21.86 28.15 4.86
N ALA A 196 21.05 28.69 5.77
CA ALA A 196 20.78 30.13 5.83
C ALA A 196 20.82 30.61 7.28
N ALA A 197 21.76 30.10 8.08
CA ALA A 197 22.20 30.77 9.30
C ALA A 197 23.22 31.86 8.92
N GLY A 198 22.72 32.93 8.32
CA GLY A 198 23.45 34.20 8.26
C GLY A 198 23.57 34.81 9.66
N PRO A 199 24.66 35.52 9.98
CA PRO A 199 24.98 35.90 11.35
C PRO A 199 24.14 37.12 11.77
N TYR A 200 23.17 36.91 12.64
CA TYR A 200 22.58 37.98 13.44
C TYR A 200 22.83 37.71 14.92
N LEU A 201 23.98 38.20 15.38
CA LEU A 201 24.22 38.52 16.78
C LEU A 201 23.79 39.97 17.04
N GLY A 202 22.99 40.16 18.09
CA GLY A 202 22.61 41.45 18.66
C GLY A 202 21.09 41.53 18.80
N GLY A 203 20.46 41.30 19.95
CA GLY A 203 20.91 41.48 21.32
C GLY A 203 19.89 42.38 22.02
N ARG A 204 19.33 41.87 23.13
CA ARG A 204 18.53 42.54 24.18
C ARG A 204 17.00 42.57 23.98
N GLY A 205 16.30 42.09 25.03
CA GLY A 205 14.98 42.64 25.40
C GLY A 205 13.96 41.67 25.98
N ALA A 206 14.18 41.23 27.23
CA ALA A 206 13.18 41.05 28.30
C ALA A 206 11.81 40.35 28.06
N CYS A 207 11.56 39.31 28.90
CA CYS A 207 10.32 38.98 29.64
C CYS A 207 9.00 38.78 28.84
N ARG A 208 8.14 37.78 29.05
CA ARG A 208 7.75 37.05 30.27
C ARG A 208 6.79 35.89 29.88
N ALA A 209 6.88 34.79 30.62
CA ALA A 209 5.82 33.90 31.12
C ALA A 209 4.87 33.11 30.17
N GLY A 210 4.96 31.77 30.29
CA GLY A 210 3.82 30.94 30.72
C GLY A 210 3.16 30.03 29.68
N GLY A 211 3.17 28.72 29.94
CA GLY A 211 2.22 27.77 29.32
C GLY A 211 2.82 26.39 29.04
N GLU A 212 2.68 25.48 29.99
CA GLU A 212 3.09 24.07 29.98
C GLU A 212 2.50 23.24 28.81
N ALA A 213 3.29 22.34 28.22
CA ALA A 213 2.80 21.22 27.44
C ALA A 213 3.30 19.90 28.05
N ARG A 214 2.38 19.17 28.68
CA ARG A 214 2.56 17.82 29.23
C ARG A 214 2.70 16.79 28.10
N LEU A 215 3.72 15.95 28.22
CA LEU A 215 3.85 14.66 27.53
C LEU A 215 2.93 13.61 28.20
N PRO A 216 2.22 12.75 27.47
CA PRO A 216 1.56 11.59 28.05
C PRO A 216 2.52 10.39 28.12
N VAL A 217 2.76 9.93 29.34
CA VAL A 217 3.45 8.69 29.71
C VAL A 217 2.55 7.50 29.42
N ARG A 218 3.01 6.52 28.62
CA ARG A 218 2.32 5.24 28.41
C ARG A 218 2.49 4.36 29.66
N GLY A 219 1.39 4.09 30.34
CA GLY A 219 1.32 3.21 31.50
C GLY A 219 1.22 1.73 31.12
N VAL A 220 1.94 0.92 31.88
CA VAL A 220 1.88 -0.55 31.94
C VAL A 220 0.72 -0.97 32.84
N ARG A 221 -0.06 -1.98 32.42
CA ARG A 221 -0.92 -2.88 33.24
C ARG A 221 -1.22 -4.11 32.38
N HIS A 222 -1.36 -5.34 32.85
CA HIS A 222 -1.01 -6.02 34.11
C HIS A 222 -1.08 -7.52 33.78
#